data_AF-A0AAV8DNW6-F1
#
_entry.id   AF-A0AAV8DNW6-F1
#
_cell.length_a   1.000
_cell.length_b   1.000
_cell.length_c   1.000
_cell.angle_alpha   90.00
_cell.angle_beta   90.00
_cell.angle_gamma   90.00
#
_symmetry.space_group_name_H-M   'P 1'
#
loop_
_entity.id
_entity.type
_entity.pdbx_description
1 polymer ?
#
loop_
_entity_poly.entity_id
_entity_poly.type
_entity_poly.pdbx_seq_one_letter_code
_entity_poly.pdbx_strand_id
1 'polypeptide(L)'
;MLSRLEMLFPLTSPVPEVHDWSVQGILQYSQSNAFKEKNEEIFKKNLAELKVKGADSFKKKEYLAAICFYSEAILLDSMIGSGEAVLFSNRSLCFHHMREGEMAMMDALIAQRVRPDWPKACYRLGAAYMLLENYEEASGAFENGLRMDPTNVEMKKAHGEALDCSRKSRFGGDLGFEPFWSGML
;
A
#
# COMPACT_ATOMS: atom_id res chain seq x y z
N MET A 1 -25.59 13.67 -33.33
CA MET A 1 -24.29 13.19 -32.82
C MET A 1 -24.09 11.70 -33.13
N LEU A 2 -25.12 10.86 -32.97
CA LEU A 2 -25.08 9.42 -33.30
C LEU A 2 -24.80 9.10 -34.78
N SER A 3 -25.35 9.89 -35.71
CA SER A 3 -25.22 9.66 -37.16
C SER A 3 -23.79 9.69 -37.73
N ARG A 4 -22.83 10.31 -37.05
CA ARG A 4 -21.43 10.34 -37.51
C ARG A 4 -20.65 9.08 -37.15
N LEU A 5 -21.02 8.42 -36.05
CA LEU A 5 -20.38 7.17 -35.63
C LEU A 5 -20.86 5.99 -36.50
N GLU A 6 -22.09 6.05 -36.99
CA GLU A 6 -22.66 4.98 -37.84
C GLU A 6 -21.95 4.82 -39.18
N MET A 7 -21.33 5.90 -39.69
CA MET A 7 -20.53 5.86 -40.92
C MET A 7 -19.29 4.95 -40.80
N LEU A 8 -18.85 4.63 -39.58
CA LEU A 8 -17.71 3.75 -39.33
C LEU A 8 -18.08 2.26 -39.31
N PHE A 9 -19.37 1.91 -39.12
CA PHE A 9 -19.76 0.49 -39.03
C PHE A 9 -19.41 -0.35 -40.26
N PRO A 10 -19.63 0.13 -41.51
CA PRO A 10 -19.19 -0.60 -42.70
C PRO A 10 -17.67 -0.80 -42.81
N LEU A 11 -16.88 -0.02 -42.05
CA LEU A 11 -15.42 -0.06 -42.03
C LEU A 11 -14.87 -0.87 -40.85
N THR A 12 -15.73 -1.42 -40.00
CA THR A 12 -15.35 -2.18 -38.80
C THR A 12 -15.98 -3.57 -38.82
N SER A 13 -15.29 -4.55 -38.25
CA SER A 13 -15.82 -5.90 -38.10
C SER A 13 -16.58 -6.02 -36.77
N PRO A 14 -17.75 -6.69 -36.75
CA PRO A 14 -18.45 -6.97 -35.50
C PRO A 14 -17.61 -7.75 -34.51
N VAL A 15 -17.68 -7.35 -33.24
CA VAL A 15 -17.16 -8.15 -32.13
C VAL A 15 -18.06 -9.38 -32.00
N PRO A 16 -17.53 -10.62 -31.99
CA PRO A 16 -18.33 -11.85 -32.02
C PRO A 16 -19.42 -11.93 -30.93
N GLU A 17 -19.16 -11.31 -29.77
CA GLU A 17 -20.05 -11.29 -28.62
C GLU A 17 -21.16 -10.23 -28.68
N VAL A 18 -21.12 -9.32 -29.67
CA VAL A 18 -22.12 -8.27 -29.87
C VAL A 18 -23.02 -8.65 -31.05
N HIS A 19 -24.20 -9.18 -30.75
CA HIS A 19 -25.15 -9.62 -31.79
C HIS A 19 -25.82 -8.48 -32.56
N ASP A 20 -25.97 -7.31 -31.94
CA ASP A 20 -26.50 -6.10 -32.58
C ASP A 20 -25.34 -5.10 -32.78
N TRP A 21 -24.80 -5.07 -34.02
CA TRP A 21 -23.68 -4.20 -34.40
C TRP A 21 -24.13 -2.77 -34.77
N SER A 22 -24.94 -2.18 -33.90
CA SER A 22 -25.35 -0.78 -33.93
C SER A 22 -24.81 -0.04 -32.70
N VAL A 23 -24.90 1.31 -32.68
CA VAL A 23 -24.51 2.07 -31.48
C VAL A 23 -25.31 1.60 -30.26
N GLN A 24 -26.60 1.35 -30.43
CA GLN A 24 -27.47 0.92 -29.34
C GLN A 24 -27.13 -0.49 -28.85
N GLY A 25 -26.89 -1.42 -29.77
CA GLY A 25 -26.50 -2.78 -29.42
C GLY A 25 -25.15 -2.86 -28.70
N ILE A 26 -24.17 -2.06 -29.12
CA ILE A 26 -22.87 -1.94 -28.43
C ILE A 26 -23.06 -1.32 -27.05
N LEU A 27 -23.86 -0.26 -26.92
CA LEU A 27 -24.15 0.34 -25.62
C LEU A 27 -24.85 -0.66 -24.69
N GLN A 28 -25.83 -1.42 -25.21
CA GLN A 28 -26.54 -2.45 -24.44
C GLN A 28 -25.58 -3.57 -24.01
N TYR A 29 -24.71 -4.06 -24.90
CA TYR A 29 -23.69 -5.04 -24.56
C TYR A 29 -22.72 -4.50 -23.51
N SER A 30 -22.25 -3.25 -23.63
CA SER A 30 -21.34 -2.63 -22.67
C SER A 30 -21.93 -2.51 -21.26
N GLN A 31 -23.26 -2.52 -21.14
CA GLN A 31 -23.97 -2.48 -19.86
C GLN A 31 -24.40 -3.87 -19.37
N SER A 32 -24.30 -4.89 -20.24
CA SER A 32 -24.70 -6.25 -19.93
C SER A 32 -23.85 -6.88 -18.82
N ASN A 33 -24.44 -7.81 -18.08
CA ASN A 33 -23.72 -8.55 -17.03
C ASN A 33 -22.58 -9.38 -17.63
N ALA A 34 -22.78 -9.99 -18.81
CA ALA A 34 -21.74 -10.78 -19.49
C ALA A 34 -20.48 -9.94 -19.80
N PHE A 35 -20.64 -8.69 -20.24
CA PHE A 35 -19.50 -7.80 -20.47
C PHE A 35 -18.82 -7.40 -19.16
N LYS A 36 -19.60 -7.09 -18.11
CA LYS A 36 -19.07 -6.75 -16.78
C LYS A 36 -18.28 -7.91 -16.17
N GLU A 37 -18.83 -9.11 -16.19
CA GLU A 37 -18.19 -10.34 -15.70
C GLU A 37 -16.89 -10.62 -16.46
N LYS A 38 -16.91 -10.55 -17.80
CA LYS A 38 -15.71 -10.74 -18.63
C LYS A 38 -14.63 -9.71 -18.30
N ASN A 39 -14.99 -8.44 -18.15
CA ASN A 39 -14.03 -7.39 -17.78
C ASN A 39 -13.51 -7.56 -16.36
N GLU A 40 -14.36 -7.96 -15.41
CA GLU A 40 -13.95 -8.25 -14.05
C GLU A 40 -12.92 -9.40 -14.01
N GLU A 41 -13.15 -10.46 -14.79
CA GLU A 41 -12.19 -11.57 -14.91
C GLU A 41 -10.86 -11.12 -15.55
N ILE A 42 -10.90 -10.26 -16.57
CA ILE A 42 -9.70 -9.65 -17.14
C ILE A 42 -8.96 -8.80 -16.10
N PHE A 43 -9.67 -7.98 -15.34
CA PHE A 43 -9.08 -7.14 -14.30
C PHE A 43 -8.48 -7.98 -13.16
N LYS A 44 -9.16 -9.04 -12.71
CA LYS A 44 -8.64 -9.99 -11.71
C LYS A 44 -7.35 -10.65 -12.18
N LYS A 45 -7.32 -11.09 -13.45
CA LYS A 45 -6.11 -11.68 -14.04
C LYS A 45 -4.95 -10.68 -14.08
N ASN A 46 -5.20 -9.46 -14.56
CA ASN A 46 -4.18 -8.41 -14.62
C ASN A 46 -3.70 -8.02 -13.22
N LEU A 47 -4.59 -7.91 -12.25
CA LEU A 47 -4.27 -7.67 -10.85
C LEU A 47 -3.32 -8.75 -10.29
N ALA A 48 -3.64 -10.02 -10.53
CA ALA A 48 -2.79 -11.13 -10.11
C ALA A 48 -1.38 -11.05 -10.74
N GLU A 49 -1.28 -10.70 -12.03
CA GLU A 49 0.00 -10.51 -12.71
C GLU A 49 0.82 -9.35 -12.12
N LEU A 50 0.18 -8.20 -11.86
CA LEU A 50 0.83 -7.04 -11.25
C LEU A 50 1.35 -7.34 -9.85
N LYS A 51 0.60 -8.11 -9.05
CA LYS A 51 1.03 -8.58 -7.73
C LYS A 51 2.31 -9.40 -7.82
N VAL A 52 2.40 -10.31 -8.79
CA VAL A 52 3.59 -11.14 -9.02
C VAL A 52 4.77 -10.27 -9.46
N LYS A 53 4.56 -9.37 -10.44
CA LYS A 53 5.60 -8.43 -10.90
C LYS A 53 6.12 -7.54 -9.76
N GLY A 54 5.23 -6.98 -8.95
CA GLY A 54 5.60 -6.18 -7.78
C GLY A 54 6.42 -6.98 -6.76
N ALA A 55 6.02 -8.22 -6.48
CA ALA A 55 6.77 -9.09 -5.57
C ALA A 55 8.14 -9.49 -6.13
N ASP A 56 8.26 -9.74 -7.43
CA ASP A 56 9.51 -10.13 -8.06
C ASP A 56 10.49 -8.95 -8.18
N SER A 57 10.02 -7.76 -8.55
CA SER A 57 10.83 -6.53 -8.50
C SER A 57 11.29 -6.22 -7.08
N PHE A 58 10.45 -6.45 -6.06
CA PHE A 58 10.86 -6.32 -4.67
C PHE A 58 12.01 -7.27 -4.30
N LYS A 59 11.93 -8.55 -4.68
CA LYS A 59 13.00 -9.54 -4.44
C LYS A 59 14.32 -9.13 -5.12
N LYS A 60 14.23 -8.50 -6.29
CA LYS A 60 15.38 -7.94 -7.03
C LYS A 60 15.90 -6.62 -6.45
N LYS A 61 15.26 -6.09 -5.39
CA LYS A 61 15.54 -4.77 -4.77
C LYS A 61 15.28 -3.59 -5.72
N GLU A 62 14.48 -3.80 -6.76
CA GLU A 62 14.03 -2.77 -7.69
C GLU A 62 12.80 -2.04 -7.11
N TYR A 63 12.99 -1.31 -6.00
CA TYR A 63 11.86 -0.80 -5.21
C TYR A 63 10.97 0.18 -5.96
N LEU A 64 11.53 1.04 -6.82
CA LEU A 64 10.75 1.94 -7.68
C LEU A 64 9.85 1.17 -8.65
N ALA A 65 10.36 0.13 -9.30
CA ALA A 65 9.56 -0.71 -10.20
C ALA A 65 8.46 -1.44 -9.42
N ALA A 66 8.78 -1.98 -8.24
CA ALA A 66 7.79 -2.60 -7.36
C ALA A 66 6.68 -1.63 -6.95
N ILE A 67 7.02 -0.38 -6.61
CA ILE A 67 6.05 0.69 -6.30
C ILE A 67 5.12 0.95 -7.48
N CYS A 68 5.64 1.04 -8.71
CA CYS A 68 4.82 1.21 -9.90
C CYS A 68 3.82 0.07 -10.06
N PHE A 69 4.28 -1.18 -9.99
CA PHE A 69 3.39 -2.35 -10.12
C PHE A 69 2.35 -2.42 -9.00
N TYR A 70 2.72 -2.15 -7.75
CA TYR A 70 1.74 -2.12 -6.66
C TYR A 70 0.76 -0.97 -6.80
N SER A 71 1.18 0.18 -7.32
CA SER A 71 0.27 1.32 -7.55
C SER A 71 -0.76 1.01 -8.62
N GLU A 72 -0.34 0.38 -9.72
CA GLU A 72 -1.26 -0.10 -10.76
C GLU A 72 -2.21 -1.19 -10.22
N ALA A 73 -1.68 -2.12 -9.41
CA ALA A 73 -2.49 -3.14 -8.75
C ALA A 73 -3.55 -2.52 -7.82
N ILE A 74 -3.21 -1.47 -7.05
CA ILE A 74 -4.16 -0.76 -6.18
C ILE A 74 -5.26 -0.07 -7.00
N LEU A 75 -4.93 0.51 -8.15
CA LEU A 75 -5.93 1.10 -9.05
C LEU A 75 -6.92 0.06 -9.55
N LEU A 76 -6.44 -1.12 -9.97
CA LEU A 76 -7.32 -2.21 -10.40
C LEU A 76 -8.13 -2.80 -9.24
N ASP A 77 -7.52 -2.98 -8.07
CA ASP A 77 -8.21 -3.46 -6.86
C ASP A 77 -9.35 -2.52 -6.47
N SER A 78 -9.16 -1.20 -6.61
CA SER A 78 -10.23 -0.20 -6.37
C SER A 78 -11.36 -0.27 -7.39
N MET A 79 -11.10 -0.71 -8.63
CA MET A 79 -12.15 -0.89 -9.65
C MET A 79 -12.95 -2.17 -9.40
N ILE A 80 -12.28 -3.24 -8.95
CA ILE A 80 -12.91 -4.53 -8.64
C ILE A 80 -13.63 -4.49 -7.27
N GLY A 81 -13.10 -3.70 -6.32
CA GLY A 81 -13.61 -3.62 -4.95
C GLY A 81 -13.17 -4.76 -4.05
N SER A 82 -12.03 -5.42 -4.34
CA SER A 82 -11.54 -6.56 -3.56
C SER A 82 -10.94 -6.15 -2.20
N GLY A 83 -10.36 -4.95 -2.10
CA GLY A 83 -9.92 -4.38 -0.82
C GLY A 83 -8.67 -5.07 -0.27
N GLU A 84 -7.63 -5.23 -1.11
CA GLU A 84 -6.43 -5.96 -0.72
C GLU A 84 -5.44 -5.12 0.13
N ALA A 85 -5.56 -5.21 1.46
CA ALA A 85 -4.62 -4.60 2.41
C ALA A 85 -3.14 -4.96 2.14
N VAL A 86 -2.90 -6.14 1.54
CA VAL A 86 -1.55 -6.64 1.23
C VAL A 86 -0.82 -5.74 0.23
N LEU A 87 -1.52 -5.15 -0.73
CA LEU A 87 -0.92 -4.27 -1.74
C LEU A 87 -0.30 -3.04 -1.08
N PHE A 88 -1.06 -2.37 -0.20
CA PHE A 88 -0.59 -1.23 0.58
C PHE A 88 0.56 -1.62 1.52
N SER A 89 0.45 -2.76 2.21
CA SER A 89 1.53 -3.25 3.10
C SER A 89 2.84 -3.52 2.35
N ASN A 90 2.77 -4.05 1.13
CA ASN A 90 3.95 -4.32 0.31
C ASN A 90 4.53 -3.04 -0.29
N ARG A 91 3.69 -2.09 -0.73
CA ARG A 91 4.16 -0.79 -1.23
C ARG A 91 4.77 0.07 -0.12
N SER A 92 4.18 0.04 1.08
CA SER A 92 4.76 0.61 2.32
C SER A 92 6.17 0.08 2.59
N LEU A 93 6.37 -1.24 2.46
CA LEU A 93 7.70 -1.84 2.62
C LEU A 93 8.70 -1.33 1.56
N CYS A 94 8.27 -1.13 0.32
CA CYS A 94 9.12 -0.56 -0.73
C CYS A 94 9.55 0.87 -0.39
N PHE A 95 8.61 1.71 0.05
CA PHE A 95 8.90 3.08 0.50
C PHE A 95 9.84 3.08 1.72
N HIS A 96 9.66 2.16 2.66
CA HIS A 96 10.56 2.00 3.81
C HIS A 96 12.00 1.70 3.36
N HIS A 97 12.19 0.78 2.40
CA HIS A 97 13.53 0.51 1.86
C HIS A 97 14.13 1.68 1.09
N MET A 98 13.30 2.56 0.54
CA MET A 98 13.70 3.81 -0.09
C MET A 98 13.92 4.97 0.90
N ARG A 99 13.69 4.77 2.20
CA ARG A 99 13.72 5.82 3.24
C ARG A 99 12.66 6.90 3.08
N GLU A 100 11.58 6.61 2.36
CA GLU A 100 10.43 7.48 2.19
C GLU A 100 9.42 7.24 3.33
N GLY A 101 9.74 7.73 4.52
CA GLY A 101 9.01 7.43 5.76
C GLY A 101 7.53 7.84 5.72
N GLU A 102 7.20 9.02 5.19
CA GLU A 102 5.82 9.53 5.13
C GLU A 102 4.94 8.67 4.23
N MET A 103 5.45 8.32 3.03
CA MET A 103 4.74 7.46 2.07
C MET A 103 4.56 6.04 2.64
N ALA A 104 5.57 5.51 3.31
CA ALA A 104 5.48 4.22 3.99
C ALA A 104 4.41 4.22 5.09
N MET A 105 4.32 5.30 5.87
CA MET A 105 3.34 5.49 6.93
C MET A 105 1.92 5.56 6.37
N MET A 106 1.69 6.36 5.32
CA MET A 106 0.37 6.50 4.69
C MET A 106 -0.15 5.14 4.20
N ASP A 107 0.67 4.37 3.48
CA ASP A 107 0.28 3.05 3.01
C ASP A 107 0.06 2.05 4.17
N ALA A 108 0.86 2.11 5.23
CA ALA A 108 0.67 1.26 6.39
C ALA A 108 -0.64 1.56 7.15
N LEU A 109 -1.02 2.84 7.28
CA LEU A 109 -2.29 3.25 7.85
C LEU A 109 -3.47 2.74 7.02
N ILE A 110 -3.38 2.83 5.68
CA ILE A 110 -4.42 2.28 4.81
C ILE A 110 -4.50 0.76 4.97
N ALA A 111 -3.37 0.04 4.97
CA ALA A 111 -3.35 -1.40 5.18
C ALA A 111 -4.01 -1.81 6.50
N GLN A 112 -3.73 -1.06 7.58
CA GLN A 112 -4.34 -1.28 8.89
C GLN A 112 -5.85 -0.97 8.87
N ARG A 113 -6.28 0.09 8.18
CA ARG A 113 -7.71 0.42 8.07
C ARG A 113 -8.49 -0.62 7.28
N VAL A 114 -7.90 -1.15 6.21
CA VAL A 114 -8.52 -2.19 5.38
C VAL A 114 -8.58 -3.53 6.12
N ARG A 115 -7.56 -3.85 6.91
CA ARG A 115 -7.52 -5.05 7.74
C ARG A 115 -7.02 -4.74 9.16
N PRO A 116 -7.92 -4.34 10.08
CA PRO A 116 -7.56 -3.96 11.45
C PRO A 116 -6.89 -5.09 12.24
N ASP A 117 -7.27 -6.33 11.97
CA ASP A 117 -6.84 -7.51 12.73
C ASP A 117 -5.58 -8.14 12.12
N TRP A 118 -4.67 -7.31 11.60
CA TRP A 118 -3.48 -7.76 10.88
C TRP A 118 -2.19 -7.23 11.48
N PRO A 119 -1.48 -8.04 12.30
CA PRO A 119 -0.25 -7.61 12.98
C PRO A 119 0.81 -7.06 12.02
N LYS A 120 0.87 -7.58 10.79
CA LYS A 120 1.84 -7.13 9.78
C LYS A 120 1.62 -5.67 9.37
N ALA A 121 0.38 -5.19 9.31
CA ALA A 121 0.11 -3.78 9.02
C ALA A 121 0.60 -2.88 10.17
N CYS A 122 0.35 -3.28 11.42
CA CYS A 122 0.89 -2.59 12.60
C CYS A 122 2.43 -2.55 12.59
N TYR A 123 3.08 -3.65 12.20
CA TYR A 123 4.53 -3.69 12.05
C TYR A 123 5.02 -2.68 11.00
N ARG A 124 4.37 -2.61 9.82
CA ARG A 124 4.73 -1.64 8.77
C ARG A 124 4.57 -0.21 9.27
N LEU A 125 3.51 0.07 10.01
CA LEU A 125 3.25 1.39 10.58
C LEU A 125 4.33 1.79 11.60
N GLY A 126 4.66 0.88 12.53
CA GLY A 126 5.74 1.11 13.49
C GLY A 126 7.09 1.32 12.80
N ALA A 127 7.42 0.51 11.79
CA ALA A 127 8.64 0.65 11.01
C ALA A 127 8.71 1.97 10.22
N ALA A 128 7.57 2.48 9.74
CA ALA A 128 7.50 3.80 9.10
C ALA A 128 7.70 4.93 10.10
N TYR A 129 7.07 4.86 11.28
CA TYR A 129 7.30 5.83 12.35
C TYR A 129 8.74 5.83 12.87
N MET A 130 9.39 4.66 12.93
CA MET A 130 10.82 4.57 13.24
C MET A 130 11.69 5.33 12.24
N LEU A 131 11.37 5.28 10.94
CA LEU A 131 12.08 6.07 9.92
C LEU A 131 11.85 7.57 10.06
N LEU A 132 10.67 7.96 10.55
CA LEU A 132 10.31 9.35 10.80
C LEU A 132 10.79 9.86 12.16
N GLU A 133 11.48 9.02 12.94
CA GLU A 133 11.92 9.30 14.31
C GLU A 133 10.78 9.62 15.29
N ASN A 134 9.55 9.27 14.93
CA ASN A 134 8.36 9.37 15.77
C ASN A 134 8.27 8.13 16.68
N TYR A 135 9.20 8.03 17.62
CA TYR A 135 9.43 6.82 18.41
C TYR A 135 8.25 6.44 19.33
N GLU A 136 7.48 7.41 19.78
CA GLU A 136 6.31 7.17 20.65
C GLU A 136 5.18 6.50 19.85
N GLU A 137 4.85 7.05 18.69
CA GLU A 137 3.89 6.47 17.75
C GLU A 137 4.36 5.11 17.22
N ALA A 138 5.67 4.95 16.97
CA ALA A 138 6.25 3.66 16.61
C ALA A 138 6.00 2.60 17.70
N SER A 139 6.27 2.96 18.97
CA SER A 139 6.05 2.06 20.10
C SER A 139 4.57 1.65 20.22
N GLY A 140 3.64 2.62 20.11
CA GLY A 140 2.21 2.34 20.14
C GLY A 140 1.74 1.45 18.99
N ALA A 141 2.29 1.64 17.77
CA ALA A 141 1.98 0.80 16.62
C ALA A 141 2.45 -0.65 16.82
N PHE A 142 3.68 -0.85 17.33
CA PHE A 142 4.18 -2.19 17.64
C PHE A 142 3.43 -2.84 18.80
N GLU A 143 3.08 -2.09 19.85
CA GLU A 143 2.27 -2.59 20.95
C GLU A 143 0.92 -3.12 20.46
N ASN A 144 0.23 -2.35 19.60
CA ASN A 144 -1.03 -2.77 18.99
C ASN A 144 -0.89 -4.07 18.20
N GLY A 145 0.19 -4.22 17.42
CA GLY A 145 0.46 -5.48 16.72
C GLY A 145 0.76 -6.65 17.67
N LEU A 146 1.46 -6.40 18.77
CA LEU A 146 1.79 -7.41 19.80
C LEU A 146 0.58 -7.85 20.60
N ARG A 147 -0.44 -6.99 20.75
CA ARG A 147 -1.73 -7.40 21.32
C ARG A 147 -2.43 -8.46 20.46
N MET A 148 -2.22 -8.43 19.14
CA MET A 148 -2.79 -9.38 18.18
C MET A 148 -1.94 -10.64 18.03
N ASP A 149 -0.60 -10.50 17.99
CA ASP A 149 0.35 -11.61 17.98
C ASP A 149 1.43 -11.42 19.06
N PRO A 150 1.16 -11.85 20.30
CA PRO A 150 2.09 -11.70 21.42
C PRO A 150 3.35 -12.57 21.28
N THR A 151 3.42 -13.48 20.30
CA THR A 151 4.56 -14.37 20.10
C THR A 151 5.55 -13.85 19.07
N ASN A 152 5.22 -12.73 18.40
CA ASN A 152 6.04 -12.16 17.34
C ASN A 152 7.37 -11.61 17.87
N VAL A 153 8.45 -12.37 17.69
CA VAL A 153 9.79 -12.01 18.18
C VAL A 153 10.33 -10.75 17.50
N GLU A 154 10.11 -10.62 16.18
CA GLU A 154 10.59 -9.48 15.39
C GLU A 154 9.94 -8.18 15.89
N MET A 155 8.62 -8.20 16.09
CA MET A 155 7.88 -7.05 16.58
C MET A 155 8.23 -6.69 18.03
N LYS A 156 8.49 -7.68 18.91
CA LYS A 156 9.01 -7.41 20.27
C LYS A 156 10.33 -6.68 20.25
N LYS A 157 11.25 -7.10 19.37
CA LYS A 157 12.54 -6.44 19.19
C LYS A 157 12.36 -5.00 18.71
N ALA A 158 11.56 -4.79 17.66
CA ALA A 158 11.27 -3.46 17.12
C ALA A 158 10.59 -2.53 18.14
N HIS A 159 9.67 -3.08 18.96
CA HIS A 159 9.05 -2.35 20.07
C HIS A 159 10.07 -1.91 21.12
N GLY A 160 10.99 -2.79 21.53
CA GLY A 160 12.07 -2.45 22.46
C GLY A 160 13.00 -1.36 21.90
N GLU A 161 13.35 -1.46 20.61
CA GLU A 161 14.15 -0.44 19.92
C GLU A 161 13.46 0.92 19.91
N ALA A 162 12.14 0.96 19.63
CA ALA A 162 11.36 2.20 19.68
C ALA A 162 11.36 2.85 21.08
N LEU A 163 11.18 2.05 22.14
CA LEU A 163 11.23 2.53 23.52
C LEU A 163 12.61 3.07 23.90
N ASP A 164 13.68 2.38 23.48
CA ASP A 164 15.05 2.83 23.74
C ASP A 164 15.36 4.13 23.01
N CYS A 165 14.95 4.28 21.74
CA CYS A 165 15.10 5.51 20.98
C CYS A 165 14.28 6.66 21.59
N SER A 166 13.03 6.42 21.96
CA SER A 166 12.18 7.41 22.65
C SER A 166 12.82 7.91 23.95
N ARG A 167 13.34 6.99 24.78
CA ARG A 167 14.06 7.33 26.01
C ARG A 167 15.30 8.17 25.72
N LYS A 168 16.14 7.76 24.76
CA LYS A 168 17.34 8.51 24.40
C LYS A 168 17.03 9.91 23.87
N SER A 169 15.99 10.07 23.05
CA SER A 169 15.57 11.38 22.55
C SER A 169 15.15 12.31 23.69
N ARG A 170 14.41 11.79 24.68
CA ARG A 170 13.97 12.56 25.87
C ARG A 170 15.12 12.98 26.80
N PHE A 171 16.17 12.17 26.95
CA PHE A 171 17.28 12.44 27.88
C PHE A 171 18.58 12.94 27.20
N GLY A 172 18.67 12.85 25.87
CA GLY A 172 19.85 13.25 25.09
C GLY A 172 19.88 14.73 24.69
N GLY A 173 18.82 15.49 24.99
CA GLY A 173 18.75 16.93 24.77
C GLY A 173 19.42 17.78 25.85
N ASP A 174 19.94 17.17 26.93
CA ASP A 174 20.46 17.89 28.10
C ASP A 174 21.83 17.34 28.54
N LEU A 175 22.87 17.64 27.77
CA LEU A 175 24.27 17.55 28.22
C LEU A 175 24.94 18.93 28.18
N GLY A 176 24.18 19.96 28.55
CA GLY A 176 24.70 21.25 29.02
C GLY A 176 24.80 21.29 30.55
N PHE A 177 25.34 20.23 31.17
CA PHE A 177 25.66 20.26 32.59
C PHE A 177 26.93 21.09 32.78
N GLU A 178 26.80 22.43 32.85
CA GLU A 178 27.85 23.22 33.49
C GLU A 178 27.93 22.80 34.96
N PRO A 179 29.09 22.34 35.45
CA PRO A 179 29.24 22.03 36.86
C PRO A 179 29.04 23.31 37.67
N PHE A 180 28.16 23.24 38.67
CA PHE A 180 27.82 24.32 39.63
C PHE A 180 29.02 24.94 40.39
N TRP A 181 30.24 24.49 40.13
CA TRP A 181 31.46 24.90 40.82
C TRP A 181 32.34 25.89 40.03
N SER A 182 31.95 26.32 38.84
CA SER A 182 32.78 27.25 38.03
C SER A 182 32.78 28.72 38.51
N GLY A 183 32.35 28.99 39.75
CA GLY A 183 32.26 30.33 40.35
C GLY A 183 32.98 30.52 41.69
N MET A 184 33.83 29.58 42.13
CA MET A 184 34.66 29.75 43.33
C MET A 184 36.14 29.57 43.02
N LEU A 185 36.75 30.58 42.38
CA LEU A 185 38.15 30.97 42.55
C LEU A 185 38.29 32.48 42.36
#